data_AF-W5M5R7-F1
#
_entry.id   AF-W5M5R7-F1
#
_cell.length_a   1.000
_cell.length_b   1.000
_cell.length_c   1.000
_cell.angle_alpha   90.00
_cell.angle_beta   90.00
_cell.angle_gamma   90.00
#
_symmetry.space_group_name_H-M   'P 1'
#
loop_
_entity.id
_entity.type
_entity.pdbx_description
1 polymer ?
#
loop_
_entity_poly.entity_id
_entity_poly.type
_entity_poly.pdbx_seq_one_letter_code
_entity_poly.pdbx_strand_id
1 'polypeptide(L)'
;LFVFVLFIRLVMHLNFMLYVLSVVSPTLTKTILLKLGERSTMTQNPNFRYEDWGPTFYQLAFPKAVLAFLRKSLRDEAFVGHPAPDTAVLTLEREKTSVCSFMRDFSAVTDFLIIYIAEAHATDGWSFKNNIDIKTHRSLQDRLAAARRLLQEGPLCPVVVDDMSDVTASRYGALPERLYVLRSGKIIYKGKMGPWGYNPGEVRDVLQKLN
;
A
#
# COMPACT_ATOMS: atom_id res chain seq x y z
N LEU A 1 -7.03 -0.14 -21.52
CA LEU A 1 -6.05 0.92 -21.91
C LEU A 1 -6.68 2.30 -21.97
N PHE A 2 -7.81 2.51 -22.65
CA PHE A 2 -8.46 3.83 -22.77
C PHE A 2 -8.84 4.46 -21.42
N VAL A 3 -9.54 3.72 -20.55
CA VAL A 3 -9.92 4.19 -19.20
C VAL A 3 -8.70 4.58 -18.35
N PHE A 4 -7.61 3.81 -18.48
CA PHE A 4 -6.35 4.09 -17.79
C PHE A 4 -5.74 5.43 -18.23
N VAL A 5 -5.70 5.70 -19.54
CA VAL A 5 -5.18 6.97 -20.08
C VAL A 5 -6.05 8.15 -19.64
N LEU A 6 -7.38 8.00 -19.65
CA LEU A 6 -8.29 9.03 -19.15
C LEU A 6 -8.05 9.34 -17.66
N PHE A 7 -7.87 8.31 -16.84
CA PHE A 7 -7.59 8.48 -15.42
C PHE A 7 -6.27 9.23 -15.18
N ILE A 8 -5.21 8.90 -15.91
CA ILE A 8 -3.93 9.61 -15.80
C ILE A 8 -4.08 11.08 -16.20
N ARG A 9 -4.80 11.38 -17.28
CA ARG A 9 -5.09 12.77 -17.68
C ARG A 9 -5.85 13.52 -16.59
N LEU A 10 -6.84 12.88 -15.96
CA LEU A 10 -7.59 13.45 -14.85
C LEU A 10 -6.68 13.77 -13.66
N VAL A 11 -5.81 12.84 -13.24
CA VAL A 11 -4.87 13.04 -12.13
C VAL A 11 -3.91 14.20 -12.42
N MET A 12 -3.36 14.27 -13.63
CA MET A 12 -2.47 15.38 -14.03
C MET A 12 -3.21 16.72 -14.03
N HIS A 13 -4.44 16.75 -14.54
CA HIS A 13 -5.25 17.98 -14.58
C HIS A 13 -5.63 18.45 -13.18
N LEU A 14 -6.08 17.55 -12.30
CA LEU A 14 -6.41 17.85 -10.90
C LEU A 14 -5.19 18.35 -10.14
N ASN A 15 -4.01 17.72 -10.32
CA ASN A 15 -2.77 18.16 -9.71
C ASN A 15 -2.37 19.57 -10.18
N PHE A 16 -2.48 19.86 -11.48
CA PHE A 16 -2.22 21.20 -12.02
C PHE A 16 -3.20 22.25 -11.48
N MET A 17 -4.49 21.95 -11.45
CA MET A 17 -5.50 22.85 -10.88
C MET A 17 -5.24 23.12 -9.39
N LEU A 18 -4.89 22.08 -8.64
CA LEU A 18 -4.53 22.22 -7.23
C LEU A 18 -3.24 23.03 -7.04
N TYR A 19 -2.26 22.87 -7.92
CA TYR A 19 -1.04 23.69 -7.93
C TYR A 19 -1.36 25.17 -8.18
N VAL A 20 -2.14 25.50 -9.21
CA VAL A 20 -2.57 26.87 -9.50
C VAL A 20 -3.32 27.46 -8.30
N LEU A 21 -4.25 26.69 -7.72
CA LEU A 21 -5.00 27.11 -6.54
C LEU A 21 -4.08 27.34 -5.33
N SER A 22 -3.03 26.54 -5.16
CA SER A 22 -2.07 26.71 -4.06
C SER A 22 -1.31 28.03 -4.12
N VAL A 23 -1.11 28.58 -5.32
CA VAL A 23 -0.46 29.87 -5.55
C VAL A 23 -1.47 31.01 -5.42
N VAL A 24 -2.67 30.86 -5.99
CA VAL A 24 -3.69 31.93 -6.04
C VAL A 24 -4.45 32.07 -4.70
N SER A 25 -4.74 30.95 -4.03
CA SER A 25 -5.46 30.90 -2.77
C SER A 25 -4.95 29.78 -1.85
N PRO A 26 -3.85 30.02 -1.12
CA PRO A 26 -3.28 29.03 -0.20
C PRO A 26 -4.27 28.60 0.89
N THR A 27 -5.09 29.53 1.40
CA THR A 27 -6.09 29.26 2.44
C THR A 27 -7.19 28.31 1.96
N LEU A 28 -7.71 28.54 0.75
CA LEU A 28 -8.71 27.65 0.15
C LEU A 28 -8.11 26.27 -0.15
N THR A 29 -6.87 26.23 -0.67
CA THR A 29 -6.14 24.98 -0.91
C THR A 29 -5.99 24.16 0.37
N LYS A 30 -5.55 24.79 1.47
CA LYS A 30 -5.44 24.16 2.78
C LYS A 30 -6.79 23.60 3.26
N THR A 31 -7.86 24.37 3.10
CA THR A 31 -9.22 23.94 3.48
C THR A 31 -9.69 22.72 2.70
N ILE A 32 -9.50 22.71 1.38
CA ILE A 32 -9.88 21.57 0.52
C ILE A 32 -9.09 20.32 0.91
N LEU A 33 -7.77 20.46 1.09
CA LEU A 33 -6.89 19.33 1.42
C LEU A 33 -7.17 18.78 2.81
N LEU A 34 -7.41 19.63 3.82
CA LEU A 34 -7.81 19.20 5.17
C LEU A 34 -9.10 18.36 5.11
N LYS A 35 -10.11 18.82 4.38
CA LYS A 35 -11.37 18.09 4.20
C LYS A 35 -11.18 16.75 3.48
N LEU A 36 -10.22 16.67 2.55
CA LEU A 36 -9.86 15.39 1.92
C LEU A 36 -9.13 14.45 2.91
N GLY A 37 -8.23 15.01 3.72
CA GLY A 37 -7.44 14.28 4.71
C GLY A 37 -8.27 13.69 5.87
N GLU A 38 -9.43 14.27 6.17
CA GLU A 38 -10.40 13.69 7.12
C GLU A 38 -10.83 12.26 6.72
N ARG A 39 -10.86 11.96 5.42
CA ARG A 39 -11.24 10.63 4.92
C ARG A 39 -10.14 9.58 5.09
N SER A 40 -8.87 9.99 5.22
CA SER A 40 -7.71 9.12 5.36
C SER A 40 -7.10 9.17 6.76
N THR A 41 -7.85 9.68 7.75
CA THR A 41 -7.41 9.88 9.16
C THR A 41 -6.13 10.69 9.34
N MET A 42 -5.57 11.27 8.27
CA MET A 42 -4.33 12.04 8.28
C MET A 42 -4.45 13.31 9.14
N THR A 43 -5.66 13.86 9.29
CA THR A 43 -5.95 15.01 10.15
C THR A 43 -6.08 14.66 11.63
N GLN A 44 -6.15 13.37 11.98
CA GLN A 44 -6.37 12.90 13.34
C GLN A 44 -5.06 12.60 14.07
N ASN A 45 -3.94 12.47 13.36
CA ASN A 45 -2.64 12.18 13.95
C ASN A 45 -1.96 13.49 14.42
N PRO A 46 -1.81 13.71 15.75
CA PRO A 46 -1.24 14.94 16.28
C PRO A 46 0.23 15.16 15.90
N ASN A 47 0.95 14.08 15.55
CA ASN A 47 2.35 14.15 15.10
C ASN A 47 2.50 14.37 13.59
N PHE A 48 1.39 14.55 12.87
CA PHE A 48 1.36 14.61 11.42
C PHE A 48 0.55 15.80 10.92
N ARG A 49 1.23 16.94 10.82
CA ARG A 49 0.59 18.24 10.58
C ARG A 49 0.30 18.42 9.10
N TYR A 50 -0.63 19.33 8.78
CA TYR A 50 -0.92 19.72 7.40
C TYR A 50 0.34 20.06 6.61
N GLU A 51 1.29 20.77 7.22
CA GLU A 51 2.53 21.21 6.56
C GLU A 51 3.46 20.05 6.16
N ASP A 52 3.25 18.86 6.72
CA ASP A 52 4.02 17.64 6.44
C ASP A 52 3.52 16.90 5.20
N TRP A 53 2.22 17.00 4.88
CA TRP A 53 1.59 16.20 3.83
C TRP A 53 0.78 17.00 2.81
N GLY A 54 0.06 18.06 3.21
CA GLY A 54 -0.80 18.84 2.32
C GLY A 54 -0.03 19.34 1.09
N PRO A 55 1.14 19.98 1.28
CA PRO A 55 1.93 20.48 0.17
C PRO A 55 2.39 19.45 -0.86
N THR A 56 2.45 18.17 -0.49
CA THR A 56 2.98 17.13 -1.37
C THR A 56 2.00 16.74 -2.48
N PHE A 57 0.69 16.98 -2.30
CA PHE A 57 -0.35 16.60 -3.25
C PHE A 57 -0.40 17.44 -4.53
N TYR A 58 0.15 18.67 -4.49
CA TYR A 58 0.27 19.54 -5.67
C TYR A 58 1.69 19.61 -6.24
N GLN A 59 2.58 18.71 -5.80
CA GLN A 59 3.89 18.53 -6.40
C GLN A 59 3.84 17.47 -7.52
N LEU A 60 4.74 17.57 -8.50
CA LEU A 60 4.83 16.60 -9.60
C LEU A 60 5.26 15.19 -9.15
N ALA A 61 5.78 15.05 -7.94
CA ALA A 61 6.09 13.73 -7.37
C ALA A 61 4.81 12.89 -7.15
N PHE A 62 3.70 13.51 -6.74
CA PHE A 62 2.43 12.82 -6.50
C PHE A 62 1.89 12.09 -7.74
N PRO A 63 1.64 12.74 -8.90
CA PRO A 63 1.11 12.04 -10.06
C PRO A 63 2.08 10.98 -10.61
N LYS A 64 3.40 11.17 -10.46
CA LYS A 64 4.40 10.14 -10.80
C LYS A 64 4.23 8.89 -9.94
N ALA A 65 4.03 9.05 -8.64
CA ALA A 65 3.78 7.94 -7.71
C ALA A 65 2.46 7.21 -8.05
N VAL A 66 1.39 7.95 -8.29
CA VAL A 66 0.08 7.37 -8.71
C VAL A 66 0.23 6.56 -9.99
N LEU A 67 0.93 7.08 -11.00
CA LEU A 67 1.17 6.36 -12.25
C LEU A 67 1.98 5.06 -12.01
N ALA A 68 3.00 5.11 -11.16
CA ALA A 68 3.80 3.93 -10.82
C ALA A 68 2.97 2.85 -10.13
N PHE A 69 2.13 3.22 -9.13
CA PHE A 69 1.24 2.29 -8.44
C PHE A 69 0.22 1.66 -9.37
N LEU A 70 -0.43 2.48 -10.22
CA LEU A 70 -1.40 1.98 -11.17
C LEU A 70 -0.79 1.04 -12.20
N ARG A 71 0.41 1.36 -12.71
CA ARG A 71 1.12 0.49 -13.65
C ARG A 71 1.42 -0.87 -13.03
N LYS A 72 1.87 -0.91 -11.77
CA LYS A 72 2.11 -2.16 -11.04
C LYS A 72 0.81 -2.94 -10.80
N SER A 73 -0.30 -2.25 -10.59
CA SER A 73 -1.61 -2.87 -10.32
C SER A 73 -2.33 -3.40 -11.58
N LEU A 74 -1.80 -3.17 -12.79
CA LEU A 74 -2.38 -3.69 -14.04
C LEU A 74 -2.34 -5.22 -14.16
N ARG A 75 -1.55 -5.90 -13.32
CA ARG A 75 -1.41 -7.38 -13.31
C ARG A 75 -2.17 -8.03 -12.15
N ASP A 76 -3.12 -7.30 -11.55
CA ASP A 76 -3.94 -7.81 -10.45
C ASP A 76 -4.76 -9.03 -10.92
N GLU A 77 -4.55 -10.15 -10.25
CA GLU A 77 -5.16 -11.45 -10.50
C GLU A 77 -5.88 -12.01 -9.25
N ALA A 78 -5.73 -11.33 -8.11
CA ALA A 78 -6.26 -11.77 -6.85
C ALA A 78 -7.74 -11.38 -6.72
N PHE A 79 -8.66 -12.21 -7.18
CA PHE A 79 -10.11 -11.92 -7.13
C PHE A 79 -10.85 -12.80 -6.11
N VAL A 80 -11.86 -12.23 -5.44
CA VAL A 80 -12.71 -12.98 -4.50
C VAL A 80 -13.38 -14.15 -5.23
N GLY A 81 -13.36 -15.33 -4.61
CA GLY A 81 -13.86 -16.59 -5.18
C GLY A 81 -12.83 -17.37 -6.01
N HIS A 82 -11.73 -16.73 -6.41
CA HIS A 82 -10.68 -17.37 -7.23
C HIS A 82 -9.53 -17.89 -6.35
N PRO A 83 -8.71 -18.81 -6.89
CA PRO A 83 -7.45 -19.20 -6.25
C PRO A 83 -6.57 -17.98 -5.98
N ALA A 84 -5.89 -17.97 -4.83
CA ALA A 84 -4.90 -16.97 -4.51
C ALA A 84 -3.67 -17.13 -5.43
N PRO A 85 -3.15 -16.05 -6.05
CA PRO A 85 -1.93 -16.14 -6.84
C PRO A 85 -0.76 -16.67 -5.99
N ASP A 86 -0.11 -17.74 -6.43
CA ASP A 86 1.07 -18.28 -5.75
C ASP A 86 2.32 -17.55 -6.23
N THR A 87 2.78 -16.59 -5.44
CA THR A 87 3.93 -15.75 -5.77
C THR A 87 5.10 -16.03 -4.83
N ALA A 88 6.31 -15.84 -5.35
CA ALA A 88 7.53 -15.99 -4.57
C ALA A 88 7.64 -14.86 -3.53
N VAL A 89 7.92 -15.24 -2.30
CA VAL A 89 8.26 -14.34 -1.19
C VAL A 89 9.54 -14.85 -0.51
N LEU A 90 10.19 -13.99 0.26
CA LEU A 90 11.42 -14.35 0.97
C LEU A 90 11.26 -14.13 2.47
N THR A 91 11.76 -15.06 3.26
CA THR A 91 11.93 -14.87 4.70
C THR A 91 13.00 -13.81 4.98
N LEU A 92 13.12 -13.37 6.24
CA LEU A 92 14.14 -12.39 6.63
C LEU A 92 15.57 -12.96 6.58
N GLU A 93 15.68 -14.28 6.57
CA GLU A 93 16.88 -15.09 6.39
C GLU A 93 17.21 -15.33 4.90
N ARG A 94 16.40 -14.76 3.98
CA ARG A 94 16.53 -14.85 2.52
C ARG A 94 16.17 -16.22 1.94
N GLU A 95 15.44 -17.04 2.69
CA GLU A 95 14.93 -18.30 2.17
C GLU A 95 13.74 -18.02 1.26
N LYS A 96 13.78 -18.59 0.04
CA LYS A 96 12.69 -18.47 -0.92
C LYS A 96 11.57 -19.43 -0.55
N THR A 97 10.36 -18.92 -0.57
CA THR A 97 9.13 -19.68 -0.35
C THR A 97 8.01 -19.02 -1.15
N SER A 98 6.75 -19.40 -0.90
CA SER A 98 5.61 -18.87 -1.63
C SER A 98 4.44 -18.59 -0.70
N VAL A 99 3.50 -17.75 -1.18
CA VAL A 99 2.28 -17.45 -0.43
C VAL A 99 1.52 -18.74 -0.10
N CYS A 100 1.38 -19.66 -1.05
CA CYS A 100 0.69 -20.93 -0.80
C CYS A 100 1.46 -21.88 0.12
N SER A 101 2.81 -21.88 0.10
CA SER A 101 3.60 -22.69 1.04
C SER A 101 3.38 -22.21 2.46
N PHE A 102 3.48 -20.89 2.70
CA PHE A 102 3.15 -20.30 3.99
C PHE A 102 1.74 -20.70 4.43
N MET A 103 0.72 -20.57 3.58
CA MET A 103 -0.63 -21.00 3.95
C MET A 103 -0.74 -22.49 4.35
N ARG A 104 0.07 -23.36 3.74
CA ARG A 104 0.04 -24.81 4.03
C ARG A 104 0.71 -25.13 5.35
N ASP A 105 1.87 -24.54 5.58
CA ASP A 105 2.66 -24.77 6.81
C ASP A 105 1.92 -24.30 8.06
N PHE A 106 1.02 -23.33 7.88
CA PHE A 106 0.17 -22.72 8.90
C PHE A 106 -1.30 -23.20 8.84
N SER A 107 -1.60 -24.27 8.08
CA SER A 107 -2.98 -24.69 7.77
C SER A 107 -3.85 -25.15 8.96
N ALA A 108 -3.26 -25.36 10.13
CA ALA A 108 -3.98 -25.78 11.34
C ALA A 108 -4.60 -24.62 12.15
N VAL A 109 -4.23 -23.36 11.89
CA VAL A 109 -4.68 -22.19 12.65
C VAL A 109 -5.09 -21.05 11.71
N THR A 110 -5.95 -20.13 12.17
CA THR A 110 -6.18 -18.85 11.47
C THR A 110 -4.94 -17.98 11.70
N ASP A 111 -3.97 -18.08 10.80
CA ASP A 111 -2.72 -17.34 10.90
C ASP A 111 -2.74 -16.05 10.06
N PHE A 112 -1.97 -15.06 10.53
CA PHE A 112 -1.76 -13.79 9.86
C PHE A 112 -0.35 -13.78 9.25
N LEU A 113 -0.20 -13.14 8.08
CA LEU A 113 1.09 -12.96 7.41
C LEU A 113 1.19 -11.51 6.93
N ILE A 114 2.32 -10.87 7.23
CA ILE A 114 2.67 -9.58 6.60
C ILE A 114 3.65 -9.86 5.47
N ILE A 115 3.31 -9.38 4.28
CA ILE A 115 4.22 -9.35 3.13
C ILE A 115 4.66 -7.90 2.96
N TYR A 116 5.93 -7.62 3.28
CA TYR A 116 6.53 -6.30 3.13
C TYR A 116 6.83 -6.02 1.65
N ILE A 117 6.22 -4.97 1.10
CA ILE A 117 6.31 -4.60 -0.32
C ILE A 117 7.15 -3.31 -0.50
N ALA A 118 7.17 -2.76 -1.72
CA ALA A 118 7.84 -1.49 -1.98
C ALA A 118 7.23 -0.32 -1.19
N GLU A 119 8.07 0.61 -0.74
CA GLU A 119 7.65 1.80 0.01
C GLU A 119 6.61 2.64 -0.76
N ALA A 120 5.49 2.95 -0.10
CA ALA A 120 4.50 3.88 -0.63
C ALA A 120 5.02 5.33 -0.64
N HIS A 121 5.89 5.67 0.32
CA HIS A 121 6.37 7.03 0.57
C HIS A 121 7.89 7.11 0.72
N ALA A 122 8.62 6.54 -0.24
CA ALA A 122 10.08 6.59 -0.28
C ALA A 122 10.61 8.03 -0.26
N THR A 123 11.67 8.31 0.51
CA THR A 123 12.21 9.67 0.69
C THR A 123 12.85 10.26 -0.56
N ASP A 124 13.28 9.43 -1.51
CA ASP A 124 13.74 9.83 -2.84
C ASP A 124 12.61 9.87 -3.90
N GLY A 125 11.34 9.75 -3.47
CA GLY A 125 10.14 9.79 -4.30
C GLY A 125 9.08 10.78 -3.79
N TRP A 126 7.81 10.38 -3.82
CA TRP A 126 6.72 11.15 -3.22
C TRP A 126 6.54 10.76 -1.75
N SER A 127 7.01 11.61 -0.84
CA SER A 127 7.00 11.36 0.60
C SER A 127 6.46 12.55 1.39
N PHE A 128 6.10 12.30 2.65
CA PHE A 128 5.74 13.32 3.62
C PHE A 128 6.98 13.75 4.43
N LYS A 129 7.00 14.99 4.94
CA LYS A 129 8.20 15.55 5.59
C LYS A 129 8.58 14.84 6.89
N ASN A 130 7.60 14.48 7.72
CA ASN A 130 7.83 13.80 9.00
C ASN A 130 7.61 12.28 8.88
N ASN A 131 8.04 11.68 7.76
CA ASN A 131 7.91 10.26 7.53
C ASN A 131 9.18 9.49 7.95
N ILE A 132 9.05 8.18 8.09
CA ILE A 132 10.18 7.27 8.27
C ILE A 132 11.13 7.41 7.08
N ASP A 133 12.40 7.71 7.34
CA ASP A 133 13.40 7.84 6.28
C ASP A 133 13.81 6.46 5.73
N ILE A 134 13.14 6.05 4.65
CA ILE A 134 13.44 4.87 3.85
C ILE A 134 13.43 5.29 2.39
N LYS A 135 14.53 5.05 1.67
CA LYS A 135 14.63 5.30 0.23
C LYS A 135 14.03 4.13 -0.55
N THR A 136 13.74 4.38 -1.83
CA THR A 136 13.34 3.33 -2.76
C THR A 136 14.33 2.18 -2.72
N HIS A 137 13.85 0.97 -2.42
CA HIS A 137 14.70 -0.23 -2.39
C HIS A 137 15.35 -0.45 -3.76
N ARG A 138 16.68 -0.50 -3.80
CA ARG A 138 17.46 -0.82 -5.02
C ARG A 138 17.98 -2.24 -5.02
N SER A 139 17.97 -2.87 -3.85
CA SER A 139 18.36 -4.26 -3.64
C SER A 139 17.41 -4.96 -2.67
N LEU A 140 17.43 -6.29 -2.67
CA LEU A 140 16.74 -7.10 -1.67
C LEU A 140 17.21 -6.75 -0.25
N GLN A 141 18.49 -6.41 -0.07
CA GLN A 141 19.03 -6.02 1.23
C GLN A 141 18.37 -4.75 1.76
N ASP A 142 18.08 -3.77 0.90
CA ASP A 142 17.38 -2.54 1.31
C ASP A 142 15.98 -2.87 1.82
N ARG A 143 15.25 -3.73 1.09
CA ARG A 143 13.90 -4.17 1.48
C ARG A 143 13.90 -4.98 2.77
N LEU A 144 14.88 -5.86 2.96
CA LEU A 144 15.05 -6.61 4.20
C LEU A 144 15.39 -5.69 5.37
N ALA A 145 16.22 -4.66 5.16
CA ALA A 145 16.52 -3.68 6.20
C ALA A 145 15.26 -2.91 6.62
N ALA A 146 14.44 -2.48 5.66
CA ALA A 146 13.15 -1.85 5.92
C ALA A 146 12.17 -2.78 6.66
N ALA A 147 12.02 -4.03 6.22
CA ALA A 147 11.19 -5.03 6.89
C ALA A 147 11.67 -5.34 8.33
N ARG A 148 12.98 -5.33 8.59
CA ARG A 148 13.53 -5.46 9.95
C ARG A 148 13.22 -4.26 10.84
N ARG A 149 13.04 -3.06 10.27
CA ARG A 149 12.55 -1.90 11.05
C ARG A 149 11.10 -2.11 11.46
N LEU A 150 10.25 -2.64 10.57
CA LEU A 150 8.87 -3.01 10.94
C LEU A 150 8.83 -4.02 12.09
N LEU A 151 9.77 -4.97 12.15
CA LEU A 151 9.84 -5.91 13.27
C LEU A 151 10.08 -5.25 14.63
N GLN A 152 10.72 -4.07 14.67
CA GLN A 152 10.96 -3.35 15.91
C GLN A 152 9.66 -2.83 16.54
N GLU A 153 8.59 -2.70 15.74
CA GLU A 153 7.24 -2.35 16.21
C GLU A 153 6.50 -3.56 16.83
N GLY A 154 7.11 -4.74 16.84
CA GLY A 154 6.58 -5.95 17.49
C GLY A 154 5.31 -6.53 16.83
N PRO A 155 5.24 -6.72 15.50
CA PRO A 155 4.11 -7.40 14.89
C PRO A 155 4.01 -8.84 15.43
N LEU A 156 2.78 -9.27 15.75
CA LEU A 156 2.51 -10.60 16.29
C LEU A 156 2.50 -11.71 15.24
N CYS A 157 2.67 -11.36 13.96
CA CYS A 157 2.59 -12.26 12.83
C CYS A 157 3.92 -12.31 12.06
N PRO A 158 4.23 -13.44 11.41
CA PRO A 158 5.40 -13.54 10.54
C PRO A 158 5.45 -12.41 9.50
N VAL A 159 6.66 -11.91 9.27
CA VAL A 159 6.94 -10.91 8.24
C VAL A 159 7.84 -11.57 7.19
N VAL A 160 7.39 -11.52 5.94
CA VAL A 160 8.18 -11.88 4.76
C VAL A 160 8.30 -10.66 3.86
N VAL A 161 9.18 -10.70 2.87
CA VAL A 161 9.31 -9.64 1.88
C VAL A 161 8.92 -10.12 0.50
N ASP A 162 8.30 -9.24 -0.29
CA ASP A 162 8.09 -9.49 -1.71
C ASP A 162 9.43 -9.47 -2.45
N ASP A 163 9.51 -10.20 -3.56
CA ASP A 163 10.68 -10.17 -4.44
C ASP A 163 10.89 -8.77 -5.05
N MET A 164 12.12 -8.43 -5.41
CA MET A 164 12.46 -7.11 -5.99
C MET A 164 11.76 -6.83 -7.34
N SER A 165 11.17 -7.84 -8.00
CA SER A 165 10.28 -7.67 -9.15
C SER A 165 8.88 -7.15 -8.79
N ASP A 166 8.54 -7.02 -7.50
CA ASP A 166 7.23 -6.64 -6.97
C ASP A 166 6.10 -7.57 -7.44
N VAL A 167 6.41 -8.86 -7.67
CA VAL A 167 5.47 -9.81 -8.27
C VAL A 167 4.25 -10.03 -7.37
N THR A 168 4.42 -10.13 -6.06
CA THR A 168 3.30 -10.29 -5.12
C THR A 168 2.47 -9.03 -5.10
N ALA A 169 3.09 -7.85 -4.94
CA ALA A 169 2.39 -6.58 -4.93
C ALA A 169 1.60 -6.33 -6.23
N SER A 170 2.14 -6.77 -7.38
CA SER A 170 1.51 -6.63 -8.68
C SER A 170 0.33 -7.59 -8.87
N ARG A 171 0.53 -8.88 -8.58
CA ARG A 171 -0.50 -9.93 -8.74
C ARG A 171 -1.64 -9.81 -7.75
N TYR A 172 -1.38 -9.23 -6.58
CA TYR A 172 -2.40 -8.92 -5.58
C TYR A 172 -2.90 -7.47 -5.68
N GLY A 173 -2.44 -6.65 -6.63
CA GLY A 173 -2.80 -5.23 -6.69
C GLY A 173 -2.72 -4.56 -5.30
N ALA A 174 -1.64 -4.83 -4.57
CA ALA A 174 -1.56 -4.63 -3.12
C ALA A 174 -1.01 -3.24 -2.73
N LEU A 175 -0.57 -2.43 -3.70
CA LEU A 175 -0.09 -1.08 -3.45
C LEU A 175 -1.25 -0.09 -3.23
N PRO A 176 -1.08 0.92 -2.35
CA PRO A 176 0.07 1.12 -1.47
C PRO A 176 0.09 0.14 -0.29
N GLU A 177 -1.08 -0.34 0.12
CA GLU A 177 -1.30 -1.39 1.11
C GLU A 177 -2.67 -2.04 0.86
N ARG A 178 -2.83 -3.30 1.28
CA ARG A 178 -4.08 -4.04 1.09
C ARG A 178 -4.23 -5.24 2.03
N LEU A 179 -5.45 -5.51 2.46
CA LEU A 179 -5.80 -6.66 3.29
C LEU A 179 -6.49 -7.75 2.46
N TYR A 180 -6.18 -9.00 2.76
CA TYR A 180 -6.78 -10.18 2.14
C TYR A 180 -7.13 -11.21 3.21
N VAL A 181 -8.21 -11.97 2.98
CA VAL A 181 -8.49 -13.20 3.74
C VAL A 181 -8.57 -14.35 2.75
N LEU A 182 -7.81 -15.40 3.02
CA LEU A 182 -7.72 -16.59 2.19
C LEU A 182 -8.24 -17.78 2.98
N ARG A 183 -8.99 -18.68 2.33
CA ARG A 183 -9.48 -19.93 2.90
C ARG A 183 -9.36 -21.04 1.87
N SER A 184 -8.72 -22.15 2.25
CA SER A 184 -8.53 -23.32 1.36
C SER A 184 -7.93 -22.93 0.01
N GLY A 185 -6.91 -22.06 0.02
CA GLY A 185 -6.23 -21.59 -1.19
C GLY A 185 -7.01 -20.60 -2.06
N LYS A 186 -8.20 -20.15 -1.64
CA LYS A 186 -9.03 -19.18 -2.37
C LYS A 186 -9.14 -17.87 -1.61
N ILE A 187 -9.28 -16.78 -2.34
CA ILE A 187 -9.52 -15.46 -1.76
C ILE A 187 -11.00 -15.36 -1.39
N ILE A 188 -11.31 -15.17 -0.11
CA ILE A 188 -12.69 -14.96 0.36
C ILE A 188 -12.96 -13.50 0.70
N TYR A 189 -11.91 -12.69 0.84
CA TYR A 189 -12.00 -11.25 1.01
C TYR A 189 -10.80 -10.55 0.37
N LYS A 190 -11.10 -9.43 -0.30
CA LYS A 190 -10.13 -8.49 -0.87
C LYS A 190 -10.54 -7.09 -0.42
N GLY A 191 -9.70 -6.48 0.41
CA GLY A 191 -9.91 -5.11 0.86
C GLY A 191 -9.85 -4.10 -0.28
N LYS A 192 -10.41 -2.91 -0.04
CA LYS A 192 -10.21 -1.77 -0.95
C LYS A 192 -8.75 -1.28 -0.86
N MET A 193 -8.32 -0.54 -1.86
CA MET A 193 -6.96 0.03 -1.90
C MET A 193 -6.76 1.02 -0.75
N GLY A 194 -5.64 0.91 -0.03
CA GLY A 194 -5.28 1.87 1.01
C GLY A 194 -4.88 3.26 0.47
N PRO A 195 -4.75 4.27 1.34
CA PRO A 195 -5.04 4.18 2.78
C PRO A 195 -6.55 4.20 3.10
N TRP A 196 -7.39 4.76 2.21
CA TRP A 196 -8.84 4.89 2.46
C TRP A 196 -9.59 3.56 2.60
N GLY A 197 -9.07 2.50 2.00
CA GLY A 197 -9.66 1.16 2.03
C GLY A 197 -9.07 0.23 3.09
N TYR A 198 -8.05 0.67 3.83
CA TYR A 198 -7.41 -0.16 4.84
C TYR A 198 -8.30 -0.23 6.09
N ASN A 199 -9.05 -1.32 6.21
CA ASN A 199 -10.04 -1.50 7.27
C ASN A 199 -9.93 -2.90 7.91
N PRO A 200 -9.20 -3.03 9.03
CA PRO A 200 -9.14 -4.28 9.79
C PRO A 200 -10.50 -4.72 10.37
N GLY A 201 -11.46 -3.82 10.52
CA GLY A 201 -12.83 -4.14 10.95
C GLY A 201 -13.54 -5.06 9.96
N GLU A 202 -13.42 -4.80 8.65
CA GLU A 202 -13.99 -5.66 7.61
C GLU A 202 -13.36 -7.07 7.63
N VAL A 203 -12.05 -7.16 7.93
CA VAL A 203 -11.38 -8.45 8.12
C VAL A 203 -11.96 -9.20 9.33
N ARG A 204 -12.14 -8.51 10.46
CA ARG A 204 -12.77 -9.09 11.66
C ARG A 204 -14.17 -9.64 11.35
N ASP A 205 -15.00 -8.88 10.66
CA ASP A 205 -16.37 -9.29 10.29
C ASP A 205 -16.38 -10.53 9.40
N VAL A 206 -15.41 -10.65 8.48
CA VAL A 206 -15.24 -11.85 7.64
C VAL A 206 -14.83 -13.04 8.51
N LEU A 207 -13.83 -12.87 9.37
CA LEU A 207 -13.32 -13.96 10.23
C LEU A 207 -14.39 -14.47 11.22
N GLN A 208 -15.20 -13.58 11.80
CA GLN A 208 -16.29 -13.96 12.70
C GLN A 208 -17.36 -14.84 12.05
N LYS A 209 -17.54 -14.75 10.72
CA LYS A 209 -18.48 -15.59 9.96
C LYS A 209 -17.92 -16.96 9.58
N LEU A 210 -16.62 -17.19 9.79
CA LEU A 210 -15.95 -18.45 9.49
C LEU A 210 -15.91 -19.39 10.70
N ASN A 211 -16.10 -18.83 11.90
CA ASN A 211 -16.36 -19.55 13.15
C ASN A 211 -17.82 -19.98 13.24
#